data_AF-A0A2V6E0Q1-F1
#
_entry.id   AF-A0A2V6E0Q1-F1
#
_cell.length_a   1.000
_cell.length_b   1.000
_cell.length_c   1.000
_cell.angle_alpha   90.00
_cell.angle_beta   90.00
_cell.angle_gamma   90.00
#
_symmetry.space_group_name_H-M   'P 1'
#
loop_
_entity.id
_entity.type
_entity.pdbx_description
1 polymer ?
#
loop_
_entity_poly.entity_id
_entity_poly.type
_entity_poly.pdbx_seq_one_letter_code
_entity_poly.pdbx_strand_id
1 'polypeptide(L)'
;MKTSMSIFAAIGLAITTAIARPESDTEVAARKAALDLAGAFSNEGFKMRDGHWSGTIKPKEYALIAVNLYAGNQYWFSVGAAEPAKKISVNLYDETGKLVQAESYNEGEKAAAGFSPTSSGQYYVLVDLVEGGESSVCLVYSYK
;
A
#
# COMPACT_ATOMS: atom_id res chain seq x y z
N MET A 1 15.46 -43.46 -46.24
CA MET A 1 16.41 -43.22 -45.13
C MET A 1 17.13 -41.91 -45.36
N LYS A 2 16.77 -40.85 -44.61
CA LYS A 2 17.58 -39.65 -44.43
C LYS A 2 17.17 -39.04 -43.08
N THR A 3 18.17 -38.87 -42.23
CA THR A 3 18.14 -38.70 -40.78
C THR A 3 17.59 -37.35 -40.34
N SER A 4 16.74 -37.38 -39.30
CA SER A 4 16.34 -36.23 -38.49
C SER A 4 17.55 -35.48 -37.93
N MET A 5 17.50 -34.16 -37.97
CA MET A 5 18.37 -33.30 -37.18
C MET A 5 17.50 -32.38 -36.33
N SER A 6 17.19 -32.83 -35.12
CA SER A 6 16.46 -32.05 -34.11
C SER A 6 17.41 -31.01 -33.53
N ILE A 7 17.12 -29.73 -33.78
CA ILE A 7 17.82 -28.60 -33.15
C ILE A 7 17.19 -28.42 -31.77
N PHE A 8 17.93 -28.77 -30.72
CA PHE A 8 17.59 -28.40 -29.34
C PHE A 8 17.86 -26.90 -29.15
N ALA A 9 16.81 -26.09 -29.17
CA ALA A 9 16.88 -24.70 -28.75
C ALA A 9 16.91 -24.65 -27.21
N ALA A 10 18.08 -24.40 -26.63
CA ALA A 10 18.22 -24.13 -25.21
C ALA A 10 17.70 -22.72 -24.91
N ILE A 11 16.51 -22.63 -24.28
CA ILE A 11 15.99 -21.38 -23.73
C ILE A 11 16.73 -21.14 -22.40
N GLY A 12 17.70 -20.22 -22.44
CA GLY A 12 18.37 -19.75 -21.23
C GLY A 12 17.42 -18.90 -20.39
N LEU A 13 16.97 -19.42 -19.24
CA LEU A 13 16.22 -18.67 -18.26
C LEU A 13 17.18 -17.72 -17.53
N ALA A 14 17.20 -16.44 -17.91
CA ALA A 14 17.94 -15.42 -17.19
C ALA A 14 17.25 -15.16 -15.84
N ILE A 15 17.81 -15.73 -14.77
CA ILE A 15 17.39 -15.43 -13.40
C ILE A 15 17.95 -14.03 -13.07
N THR A 16 17.15 -12.99 -13.27
CA THR A 16 17.47 -11.66 -12.76
C THR A 16 17.27 -11.69 -11.25
N THR A 17 18.35 -11.89 -10.50
CA THR A 17 18.35 -11.63 -9.06
C THR A 17 18.14 -10.13 -8.86
N ALA A 18 16.93 -9.74 -8.47
CA ALA A 18 16.67 -8.38 -8.01
C ALA A 18 17.51 -8.16 -6.75
N ILE A 19 18.60 -7.40 -6.88
CA ILE A 19 19.41 -6.97 -5.75
C ILE A 19 18.51 -6.02 -4.95
N ALA A 20 18.12 -6.44 -3.75
CA ALA A 20 17.35 -5.60 -2.85
C ALA A 20 18.18 -4.36 -2.50
N ARG A 21 17.71 -3.18 -2.90
CA ARG A 21 18.33 -1.91 -2.51
C ARG A 21 18.10 -1.69 -1.00
N PRO A 22 19.07 -1.12 -0.28
CA PRO A 22 18.79 -0.62 1.06
C PRO A 22 17.72 0.46 0.98
N GLU A 23 16.83 0.48 1.97
CA GLU A 23 15.81 1.51 2.06
C GLU A 23 16.45 2.87 2.39
N SER A 24 15.89 3.94 1.82
CA SER A 24 16.33 5.29 2.14
C SER A 24 15.81 5.75 3.51
N ASP A 25 16.45 6.77 4.08
CA ASP A 25 16.00 7.38 5.33
C ASP A 25 14.55 7.89 5.24
N THR A 26 14.13 8.36 4.06
CA THR A 26 12.76 8.83 3.81
C THR A 26 11.76 7.68 3.75
N GLU A 27 12.13 6.53 3.17
CA GLU A 27 11.30 5.31 3.17
C GLU A 27 11.13 4.79 4.61
N VAL A 28 12.21 4.78 5.40
CA VAL A 28 12.18 4.38 6.82
C VAL A 28 11.31 5.34 7.65
N ALA A 29 11.44 6.65 7.46
CA ALA A 29 10.64 7.65 8.15
C ALA A 29 9.14 7.51 7.83
N ALA A 30 8.79 7.35 6.55
CA ALA A 30 7.41 7.15 6.12
C ALA A 30 6.80 5.89 6.76
N ARG A 31 7.55 4.77 6.76
CA ARG A 31 7.08 3.53 7.40
C ARG A 31 6.93 3.66 8.91
N LYS A 32 7.87 4.33 9.57
CA LYS A 32 7.76 4.60 11.02
C LYS A 32 6.48 5.37 11.32
N ALA A 33 6.21 6.45 10.58
CA ALA A 33 4.99 7.24 10.77
C ALA A 33 3.71 6.41 10.56
N ALA A 34 3.69 5.53 9.56
CA ALA A 34 2.57 4.63 9.29
C ALA A 34 2.35 3.62 10.43
N LEU A 35 3.44 3.01 10.95
CA LEU A 35 3.40 2.05 12.05
C LEU A 35 2.99 2.70 13.37
N ASP A 36 3.48 3.91 13.66
CA ASP A 36 3.11 4.66 14.86
C ASP A 36 1.60 4.95 14.87
N LEU A 37 1.03 5.37 13.73
CA LEU A 37 -0.41 5.58 13.59
C LEU A 37 -1.19 4.27 13.74
N ALA A 38 -0.76 3.21 13.04
CA ALA A 38 -1.43 1.92 13.07
C ALA A 38 -1.37 1.24 14.46
N GLY A 39 -0.32 1.55 15.24
CA GLY A 39 -0.16 1.12 16.62
C GLY A 39 -1.29 1.63 17.53
N ALA A 40 -1.86 2.81 17.26
CA ALA A 40 -2.98 3.35 18.03
C ALA A 40 -4.21 2.44 17.95
N PHE A 41 -4.52 1.90 16.76
CA PHE A 41 -5.65 0.97 16.55
C PHE A 41 -5.44 -0.40 17.20
N SER A 42 -4.20 -0.76 17.57
CA SER A 42 -3.95 -2.02 18.30
C SER A 42 -4.62 -2.02 19.68
N ASN A 43 -4.80 -0.84 20.29
CA ASN A 43 -5.53 -0.69 21.55
C ASN A 43 -7.02 -1.06 21.42
N GLU A 44 -7.57 -1.05 20.21
CA GLU A 44 -8.95 -1.42 19.88
C GLU A 44 -9.09 -2.87 19.40
N GLY A 45 -8.03 -3.67 19.55
CA GLY A 45 -8.00 -5.09 19.22
C GLY A 45 -7.64 -5.40 17.75
N PHE A 46 -7.27 -4.40 16.95
CA PHE A 46 -6.78 -4.62 15.59
C PHE A 46 -5.40 -5.28 15.60
N LYS A 47 -5.22 -6.26 14.71
CA LYS A 47 -3.95 -6.94 14.48
C LYS A 47 -3.31 -6.39 13.23
N MET A 48 -2.02 -6.03 13.31
CA MET A 48 -1.28 -5.60 12.13
C MET A 48 -1.14 -6.76 11.14
N ARG A 49 -1.31 -6.48 9.85
CA ARG A 49 -0.94 -7.43 8.80
C ARG A 49 0.58 -7.43 8.61
N ASP A 50 1.14 -8.62 8.46
CA ASP A 50 2.50 -8.77 7.94
C ASP A 50 2.56 -8.26 6.48
N GLY A 51 3.19 -7.11 6.30
CA GLY A 51 3.36 -6.49 4.99
C GLY A 51 3.12 -4.99 5.03
N HIS A 52 3.73 -4.31 4.07
CA HIS A 52 3.52 -2.90 3.83
C HIS A 52 3.67 -2.62 2.34
N TRP A 53 3.08 -1.53 1.88
CA TRP A 53 3.36 -0.97 0.57
C TRP A 53 4.17 0.31 0.77
N SER A 54 5.22 0.51 -0.03
CA SER A 54 6.01 1.74 -0.03
C SER A 54 6.11 2.27 -1.46
N GLY A 55 6.12 3.59 -1.58
CA GLY A 55 6.31 4.26 -2.87
C GLY A 55 6.66 5.73 -2.70
N THR A 56 6.90 6.40 -3.82
CA THR A 56 7.10 7.85 -3.87
C THR A 56 5.91 8.47 -4.60
N ILE A 57 5.33 9.51 -4.02
CA ILE A 57 4.18 10.22 -4.61
C ILE A 57 4.61 11.67 -4.89
N LYS A 58 4.33 12.14 -6.11
CA LYS A 58 4.56 13.52 -6.53
C LYS A 58 3.33 14.38 -6.28
N PRO A 59 3.47 15.71 -6.19
CA PRO A 59 2.31 16.59 -6.06
C PRO A 59 1.33 16.38 -7.22
N LYS A 60 0.04 16.24 -6.91
CA LYS A 60 -1.06 15.95 -7.87
C LYS A 60 -1.01 14.55 -8.51
N GLU A 61 -0.16 13.65 -8.00
CA GLU A 61 -0.21 12.23 -8.30
C GLU A 61 -0.76 11.46 -7.10
N TYR A 62 -1.25 10.25 -7.37
CA TYR A 62 -1.77 9.35 -6.34
C TYR A 62 -1.23 7.94 -6.56
N ALA A 63 -1.16 7.17 -5.47
CA ALA A 63 -0.96 5.74 -5.54
C ALA A 63 -2.30 5.03 -5.37
N LEU A 64 -2.53 3.99 -6.18
CA LEU A 64 -3.71 3.13 -6.08
C LEU A 64 -3.26 1.71 -5.76
N ILE A 65 -3.58 1.23 -4.55
CA ILE A 65 -3.12 -0.06 -4.03
C ILE A 65 -4.31 -1.02 -3.99
N ALA A 66 -4.22 -2.12 -4.74
CA ALA A 66 -5.22 -3.18 -4.70
C ALA A 66 -5.05 -4.04 -3.44
N VAL A 67 -6.15 -4.26 -2.72
CA VAL A 67 -6.21 -5.08 -1.50
C VAL A 67 -7.41 -6.02 -1.58
N ASN A 68 -7.28 -7.22 -1.02
CA ASN A 68 -8.39 -8.15 -0.90
C ASN A 68 -8.97 -8.07 0.50
N LEU A 69 -10.24 -7.69 0.60
CA LEU A 69 -10.94 -7.59 1.87
C LEU A 69 -11.98 -8.70 1.98
N TYR A 70 -12.20 -9.14 3.22
CA TYR A 70 -13.16 -10.18 3.55
C TYR A 70 -14.29 -9.61 4.39
N ALA A 71 -15.52 -9.90 3.99
CA ALA A 71 -16.73 -9.50 4.70
C ALA A 71 -16.73 -9.99 6.15
N GLY A 72 -17.25 -9.17 7.05
CA GLY A 72 -17.31 -9.47 8.49
C GLY A 72 -16.06 -9.07 9.27
N ASN A 73 -14.94 -8.76 8.61
CA ASN A 73 -13.78 -8.16 9.25
C ASN A 73 -13.89 -6.63 9.26
N GLN A 74 -13.13 -5.99 10.15
CA GLN A 74 -12.91 -4.54 10.13
C GLN A 74 -11.45 -4.27 9.78
N TYR A 75 -11.18 -3.22 9.00
CA TYR A 75 -9.84 -2.85 8.55
C TYR A 75 -9.54 -1.40 8.87
N TRP A 76 -8.28 -1.11 9.18
CA TRP A 76 -7.71 0.24 9.16
C TRP A 76 -6.51 0.27 8.21
N PHE A 77 -6.54 1.18 7.24
CA PHE A 77 -5.42 1.46 6.34
C PHE A 77 -4.71 2.70 6.85
N SER A 78 -3.50 2.55 7.36
CA SER A 78 -2.72 3.65 7.94
C SER A 78 -1.56 4.00 7.02
N VAL A 79 -1.42 5.29 6.74
CA VAL A 79 -0.40 5.82 5.84
C VAL A 79 0.41 6.87 6.57
N GLY A 80 1.72 6.81 6.35
CA GLY A 80 2.68 7.84 6.75
C GLY A 80 3.48 8.29 5.54
N ALA A 81 3.73 9.59 5.47
CA ALA A 81 4.63 10.20 4.49
C ALA A 81 5.84 10.81 5.20
N ALA A 82 6.97 10.88 4.50
CA ALA A 82 8.12 11.66 4.93
C ALA A 82 8.02 13.10 4.42
N GLU A 83 8.75 14.02 5.06
CA GLU A 83 9.02 15.35 4.50
C GLU A 83 9.55 15.23 3.05
N PRO A 84 9.16 16.12 2.12
CA PRO A 84 8.43 17.38 2.30
C PRO A 84 6.88 17.30 2.22
N ALA A 85 6.27 16.13 2.46
CA ALA A 85 4.81 16.02 2.51
C ALA A 85 4.24 16.80 3.72
N LYS A 86 3.23 17.62 3.47
CA LYS A 86 2.53 18.38 4.51
C LYS A 86 1.15 17.84 4.82
N LYS A 87 0.51 17.25 3.81
CA LYS A 87 -0.82 16.68 3.94
C LYS A 87 -0.99 15.50 3.00
N ILE A 88 -1.36 14.36 3.54
CA ILE A 88 -1.79 13.19 2.77
C ILE A 88 -3.26 12.87 3.03
N SER A 89 -3.86 12.07 2.15
CA SER A 89 -5.19 11.50 2.36
C SER A 89 -5.25 10.05 1.91
N VAL A 90 -6.19 9.31 2.51
CA VAL A 90 -6.45 7.90 2.19
C VAL A 90 -7.93 7.74 1.94
N ASN A 91 -8.27 7.20 0.77
CA ASN A 91 -9.64 6.92 0.36
C ASN A 91 -9.75 5.47 -0.10
N LEU A 92 -10.93 4.87 0.08
CA LEU A 92 -11.18 3.50 -0.38
C LEU A 92 -12.20 3.48 -1.50
N TYR A 93 -11.99 2.60 -2.45
CA TYR A 93 -12.88 2.36 -3.57
C TYR A 93 -13.19 0.87 -3.67
N ASP A 94 -14.41 0.53 -4.06
CA ASP A 94 -14.82 -0.84 -4.34
C ASP A 94 -14.31 -1.32 -5.71
N GLU A 95 -14.58 -2.59 -6.05
CA GLU A 95 -14.18 -3.20 -7.33
C GLU A 95 -14.72 -2.47 -8.57
N THR A 96 -15.80 -1.69 -8.42
CA THR A 96 -16.41 -0.90 -9.50
C THR A 96 -15.79 0.49 -9.64
N GLY A 97 -14.85 0.84 -8.75
CA GLY A 97 -14.22 2.16 -8.69
C GLY A 97 -15.09 3.20 -7.99
N LYS A 98 -16.11 2.79 -7.20
CA LYS A 98 -16.93 3.72 -6.43
C LYS A 98 -16.31 3.97 -5.06
N LEU A 99 -16.25 5.24 -4.67
CA LEU A 99 -15.79 5.66 -3.34
C LEU A 99 -16.69 5.02 -2.27
N VAL A 100 -16.09 4.33 -1.30
CA VAL A 100 -16.80 3.76 -0.16
C VAL A 100 -16.81 4.75 1.00
N GLN A 101 -17.84 4.69 1.82
CA GLN A 101 -17.90 5.45 3.06
C GLN A 101 -16.97 4.76 4.08
N ALA A 102 -15.83 5.38 4.35
CA ALA A 102 -14.88 4.95 5.37
C ALA A 102 -14.84 5.95 6.52
N GLU A 103 -14.51 5.47 7.71
CA GLU A 103 -14.03 6.32 8.79
C GLU A 103 -12.70 6.93 8.38
N SER A 104 -12.42 8.18 8.78
CA SER A 104 -11.23 8.88 8.33
C SER A 104 -10.50 9.56 9.48
N TYR A 105 -9.19 9.43 9.48
CA TYR A 105 -8.25 10.14 10.33
C TYR A 105 -7.24 10.87 9.43
N ASN A 106 -6.96 12.14 9.70
CA ASN A 106 -5.96 12.89 8.96
C ASN A 106 -5.24 13.86 9.90
N GLU A 107 -3.92 13.80 9.91
CA GLU A 107 -3.03 14.66 10.71
C GLU A 107 -1.72 14.86 9.94
N GLY A 108 -1.64 15.96 9.18
CA GLY A 108 -0.42 16.31 8.43
C GLY A 108 0.06 15.19 7.50
N GLU A 109 1.27 14.69 7.75
CA GLU A 109 1.91 13.59 7.02
C GLU A 109 1.35 12.19 7.35
N LYS A 110 0.30 12.10 8.16
CA LYS A 110 -0.35 10.85 8.58
C LYS A 110 -1.83 10.86 8.21
N ALA A 111 -2.33 9.74 7.69
CA ALA A 111 -3.74 9.57 7.40
C ALA A 111 -4.14 8.10 7.56
N ALA A 112 -5.39 7.85 7.94
CA ALA A 112 -5.94 6.51 7.96
C ALA A 112 -7.40 6.46 7.54
N ALA A 113 -7.80 5.30 7.00
CA ALA A 113 -9.16 5.01 6.62
C ALA A 113 -9.64 3.69 7.24
N GLY A 114 -10.76 3.74 7.95
CA GLY A 114 -11.38 2.60 8.63
C GLY A 114 -12.59 2.09 7.85
N PHE A 115 -12.64 0.78 7.56
CA PHE A 115 -13.71 0.22 6.74
C PHE A 115 -14.06 -1.22 7.10
N SER A 116 -15.35 -1.54 7.08
CA SER A 116 -15.88 -2.89 7.28
C SER A 116 -16.62 -3.32 6.01
N PRO A 117 -16.02 -4.15 5.12
CA PRO A 117 -16.66 -4.58 3.89
C PRO A 117 -17.92 -5.42 4.17
N THR A 118 -18.97 -5.17 3.38
CA THR A 118 -20.18 -6.00 3.37
C THR A 118 -20.05 -7.21 2.42
N SER A 119 -19.12 -7.14 1.47
CA SER A 119 -18.82 -8.19 0.49
C SER A 119 -17.32 -8.46 0.46
N SER A 120 -16.92 -9.73 0.38
CA SER A 120 -15.53 -10.09 0.16
C SER A 120 -15.15 -9.83 -1.29
N GLY A 121 -13.97 -9.27 -1.54
CA GLY A 121 -13.54 -8.94 -2.89
C GLY A 121 -12.32 -8.04 -2.93
N GLN A 122 -12.00 -7.57 -4.13
CA GLN A 122 -10.94 -6.61 -4.35
C GLN A 122 -11.46 -5.20 -4.08
N TYR A 123 -10.68 -4.43 -3.33
CA TYR A 123 -10.88 -3.02 -3.07
C TYR A 123 -9.59 -2.28 -3.41
N TYR A 124 -9.67 -0.97 -3.55
CA TYR A 124 -8.54 -0.12 -3.87
C TYR A 124 -8.37 0.97 -2.82
N VAL A 125 -7.17 1.06 -2.27
CA VAL A 125 -6.78 2.15 -1.39
C VAL A 125 -6.06 3.19 -2.21
N LEU A 126 -6.66 4.37 -2.32
CA LEU A 126 -6.05 5.52 -2.98
C LEU A 126 -5.35 6.37 -1.93
N VAL A 127 -4.07 6.62 -2.14
CA VAL A 127 -3.23 7.47 -1.31
C VAL A 127 -2.84 8.69 -2.14
N ASP A 128 -3.17 9.88 -1.64
CA ASP A 128 -2.95 11.14 -2.36
C ASP A 128 -2.07 12.09 -1.55
N LEU A 129 -1.16 12.77 -2.23
CA LEU A 129 -0.36 13.87 -1.68
C LEU A 129 -1.11 15.19 -1.92
N VAL A 130 -1.88 15.59 -0.91
CA VAL A 130 -2.75 16.77 -0.95
C VAL A 130 -1.95 18.07 -0.88
N GLU A 131 -0.92 18.12 -0.04
CA GLU A 131 -0.04 19.28 0.11
C GLU A 131 1.41 18.84 0.38
N GLY A 132 2.38 19.53 -0.20
CA GLY A 132 3.81 19.28 0.00
C GLY A 132 4.56 19.06 -1.31
N GLY A 133 5.77 18.52 -1.20
CA GLY A 133 6.61 18.11 -2.34
C GLY A 133 6.65 16.60 -2.53
N GLU A 134 7.34 16.15 -3.59
CA GLU A 134 7.58 14.72 -3.84
C GLU A 134 8.12 14.02 -2.59
N SER A 135 7.44 12.96 -2.15
CA SER A 135 7.70 12.36 -0.83
C SER A 135 7.58 10.85 -0.86
N SER A 136 8.38 10.19 -0.01
CA SER A 136 8.23 8.76 0.27
C SER A 136 6.99 8.54 1.15
N VAL A 137 6.21 7.52 0.84
CA VAL A 137 4.95 7.18 1.49
C VAL A 137 4.92 5.68 1.76
N CYS A 138 4.41 5.30 2.92
CA CYS A 138 4.22 3.90 3.30
C CYS A 138 2.79 3.69 3.78
N LEU A 139 2.19 2.59 3.33
CA LEU A 139 0.90 2.08 3.77
C LEU A 139 1.09 0.77 4.51
N VAL A 140 0.50 0.70 5.70
CA VAL A 140 0.29 -0.54 6.45
C VAL A 140 -1.21 -0.71 6.70
N TYR A 141 -1.65 -1.93 6.98
CA TYR A 141 -3.03 -2.13 7.37
C TYR A 141 -3.18 -3.12 8.51
N SER A 142 -4.20 -2.91 9.32
CA SER A 142 -4.58 -3.77 10.43
C SER A 142 -6.01 -4.25 10.26
N TYR A 143 -6.33 -5.37 10.90
CA TYR A 143 -7.65 -5.99 10.81
C TYR A 143 -8.07 -6.68 12.10
N LYS A 144 -9.37 -6.84 12.32
CA LYS A 144 -9.95 -7.70 13.37
C LYS A 144 -11.20 -8.42 12.89
#